data_AF-A0A1M7ZY11-F1
#
_entry.id   AF-A0A1M7ZY11-F1
#
_cell.length_a   1.000
_cell.length_b   1.000
_cell.length_c   1.000
_cell.angle_alpha   90.00
_cell.angle_beta   90.00
_cell.angle_gamma   90.00
#
_symmetry.space_group_name_H-M   'P 1'
#
loop_
_entity.id
_entity.type
_entity.pdbx_description
1 polymer ?
#
loop_
_entity_poly.entity_id
_entity_poly.type
_entity_poly.pdbx_seq_one_letter_code
_entity_poly.pdbx_strand_id
1 'polypeptide(L)'
;MKKIILYISFLFVSAFSYSQLTKPMNWSGILTDNLGNPIQSTPVLLKFDIVKGNATQVLQFTELHNNVLTDQNGFINAEIGLGNATFGNFDLIDWSDTDLLLRVSVDSGNGLVILGLNPLRAVPYSIKSMSSNFLQFDNNFVTISQDGSNEISFVTDNFQRASISGQGQFQVENLSGTGTREVVANADGQLQRKPVQTKYLSISGAAFVGNGLYQVLHLSNTSGGVLTNVYNPWPLILPHGATITNFKVTFYDNSTRNFELGIVEIDNNSGATASAFNTVFDSNNYPTFASNQVQNIPITKTIDNLNKSYTLALASDEWPLQSGSFDLRFLSVVITYQE
;
A
#
# COMPACT_ATOMS: atom_id res chain seq x y z
N MET A 1 36.55 2.63 -5.28
CA MET A 1 37.07 3.92 -4.74
C MET A 1 36.03 5.04 -4.81
N LYS A 2 35.45 5.37 -5.98
CA LYS A 2 34.44 6.45 -6.12
C LYS A 2 33.21 6.33 -5.19
N LYS A 3 32.72 5.10 -4.97
CA LYS A 3 31.57 4.84 -4.08
C LYS A 3 31.88 5.06 -2.59
N ILE A 4 33.08 4.72 -2.14
CA ILE A 4 33.52 4.91 -0.74
C ILE A 4 33.67 6.40 -0.39
N ILE A 5 34.21 7.19 -1.31
CA ILE A 5 34.31 8.65 -1.14
C ILE A 5 32.92 9.28 -1.00
N LEU A 6 31.93 8.79 -1.76
CA LEU A 6 30.54 9.25 -1.65
C LEU A 6 29.93 8.95 -0.28
N TYR A 7 30.11 7.73 0.25
CA TYR A 7 29.58 7.36 1.57
C TYR A 7 30.23 8.15 2.71
N ILE A 8 31.55 8.37 2.65
CA ILE A 8 32.28 9.17 3.65
C ILE A 8 31.84 10.65 3.57
N SER A 9 31.63 11.18 2.37
CA SER A 9 31.12 12.54 2.18
C SER A 9 29.71 12.70 2.75
N PHE A 10 28.84 11.70 2.60
CA PHE A 10 27.48 11.74 3.14
C PHE A 10 27.46 11.68 4.67
N LEU A 11 28.35 10.86 5.26
CA LEU A 11 28.55 10.77 6.71
C LEU A 11 29.06 12.11 7.28
N PHE A 12 30.02 12.75 6.61
CA PHE A 12 30.55 14.05 7.03
C PHE A 12 29.50 15.18 6.97
N VAL A 13 28.65 15.23 5.95
CA VAL A 13 27.59 16.25 5.85
C VAL A 13 26.55 16.09 6.96
N SER A 14 26.22 14.87 7.36
CA SER A 14 25.29 14.62 8.48
C SER A 14 25.83 15.05 9.84
N ALA A 15 27.15 15.09 10.02
CA ALA A 15 27.79 15.45 11.29
C ALA A 15 27.79 16.97 11.58
N PHE A 16 27.54 17.81 10.58
CA PHE A 16 27.52 19.28 10.70
C PHE A 16 26.13 19.90 10.58
N SER A 17 25.07 19.08 10.54
CA SER A 17 23.70 19.56 10.56
C SER A 17 23.31 19.95 11.99
N TYR A 18 23.70 21.15 12.43
CA TYR A 18 23.13 21.76 13.62
C TYR A 18 21.69 22.15 13.29
N SER A 19 20.74 21.50 13.97
CA SER A 19 19.35 21.95 14.03
C SER A 19 19.31 23.37 14.60
N GLN A 20 18.33 24.15 14.16
CA GLN A 20 18.15 25.56 14.43
C GLN A 20 18.37 25.87 15.93
N LEU A 21 19.36 26.72 16.24
CA LEU A 21 19.51 27.29 17.58
C LEU A 21 18.20 27.98 17.98
N THR A 22 17.79 27.80 19.24
CA THR A 22 16.61 28.50 19.75
C THR A 22 16.89 29.99 19.67
N LYS A 23 16.03 30.73 18.97
CA LYS A 23 16.23 32.18 18.82
C LYS A 23 15.98 32.86 20.18
N PRO A 24 16.80 33.86 20.56
CA PRO A 24 16.55 34.66 21.75
C PRO A 24 15.18 35.33 21.72
N MET A 25 14.59 35.55 22.90
CA MET A 25 13.29 36.19 23.05
C MET A 25 13.46 37.64 23.50
N ASN A 26 12.91 38.59 22.74
CA ASN A 26 12.89 39.99 23.16
C ASN A 26 12.00 40.18 24.41
N TRP A 27 12.53 40.89 25.39
CA TRP A 27 11.81 41.37 26.56
C TRP A 27 12.01 42.89 26.68
N SER A 28 10.93 43.59 27.02
CA SER A 28 10.97 45.03 27.27
C SER A 28 10.04 45.38 28.42
N GLY A 29 10.43 46.38 29.20
CA GLY A 29 9.63 46.87 30.32
C GLY A 29 9.93 48.33 30.63
N ILE A 30 9.18 48.87 31.58
CA ILE A 30 9.43 50.17 32.19
C ILE A 30 9.64 49.92 33.68
N LEU A 31 10.80 50.32 34.20
CA LEU A 31 11.14 50.21 35.61
C LEU A 31 10.78 51.50 36.34
N THR A 32 9.99 51.36 37.41
CA THR A 32 9.59 52.46 38.29
C THR A 32 9.95 52.15 39.74
N ASP A 33 10.14 53.19 40.54
CA ASP A 33 10.21 53.09 41.99
C ASP A 33 8.81 52.82 42.60
N ASN A 34 8.76 52.69 43.93
CA ASN A 34 7.51 52.44 44.67
C ASN A 34 6.53 53.63 44.63
N LEU A 35 6.95 54.80 44.16
CA LEU A 35 6.12 56.00 43.98
C LEU A 35 5.65 56.13 42.52
N GLY A 36 6.05 55.22 41.63
CA GLY A 36 5.73 55.23 40.20
C GLY A 36 6.64 56.14 39.37
N ASN A 37 7.72 56.69 39.95
CA ASN A 37 8.70 57.46 39.17
C ASN A 37 9.60 56.50 38.40
N PRO A 38 9.95 56.80 37.14
CA PRO A 38 10.86 55.95 36.39
C PRO A 38 12.25 55.90 37.02
N ILE A 39 12.85 54.72 37.04
CA ILE A 39 14.26 54.55 37.43
C ILE A 39 15.10 54.93 36.20
N GLN A 40 15.52 56.18 36.12
CA GLN A 40 16.13 56.74 34.91
C GLN A 40 17.64 56.51 34.86
N SER A 41 18.18 56.25 33.67
CA SER A 41 19.64 56.22 33.40
C SER A 41 20.46 55.42 34.40
N THR A 42 19.88 54.35 34.95
CA THR A 42 20.48 53.55 36.01
C THR A 42 20.85 52.18 35.45
N PRO A 43 22.10 51.73 35.63
CA PRO A 43 22.44 50.35 35.31
C PRO A 43 21.77 49.41 36.32
N VAL A 44 21.04 48.42 35.82
CA VAL A 44 20.40 47.39 36.64
C VAL A 44 20.90 46.01 36.26
N LEU A 45 20.76 45.06 37.19
CA LEU A 45 20.89 43.63 36.91
C LEU A 45 19.49 43.07 36.68
N LEU A 46 19.29 42.43 35.53
CA LEU A 46 18.07 41.68 35.23
C LEU A 46 18.34 40.19 35.40
N LYS A 47 17.39 39.50 36.01
CA LYS A 47 17.37 38.04 36.15
C LYS A 47 16.09 37.49 35.53
N PHE A 48 16.26 36.53 34.63
CA PHE A 48 15.16 35.78 34.04
C PHE A 48 15.21 34.33 34.52
N ASP A 49 14.14 33.87 35.15
CA ASP A 49 13.95 32.45 35.46
C ASP A 49 12.81 31.89 34.59
N ILE A 50 13.04 30.75 33.95
CA ILE A 50 11.99 29.94 33.31
C ILE A 50 11.62 28.83 34.29
N VAL A 51 10.36 28.80 34.72
CA VAL A 51 9.86 27.82 35.69
C VAL A 51 8.70 27.04 35.10
N LYS A 52 8.61 25.76 35.46
CA LYS A 52 7.54 24.85 35.04
C LYS A 52 6.55 24.60 36.17
N GLY A 53 5.27 24.74 35.86
CA GLY A 53 4.16 24.48 36.77
C GLY A 53 3.91 25.62 37.76
N ASN A 54 2.65 26.04 37.90
CA ASN A 54 2.27 27.16 38.76
C ASN A 54 2.48 26.86 40.27
N ALA A 55 2.15 25.63 40.70
CA ALA A 55 2.23 25.22 42.11
C ALA A 55 3.62 24.76 42.54
N THR A 56 4.34 24.04 41.69
CA THR A 56 5.67 23.46 42.00
C THR A 56 6.83 24.37 41.59
N GLN A 57 6.63 25.25 40.60
CA GLN A 57 7.61 26.22 40.10
C GLN A 57 9.01 25.65 39.91
N VAL A 58 9.09 24.49 39.24
CA VAL A 58 10.37 23.78 39.02
C VAL A 58 11.23 24.59 38.06
N LEU A 59 12.39 25.05 38.53
CA LEU A 59 13.32 25.83 37.73
C LEU A 59 13.84 25.01 36.54
N GLN A 60 13.66 25.54 35.33
CA GLN A 60 14.19 24.95 34.09
C GLN A 60 15.45 25.68 33.63
N PHE A 61 15.49 27.01 33.78
CA PHE A 61 16.59 27.83 33.31
C PHE A 61 16.67 29.15 34.08
N THR A 62 17.90 29.64 34.30
CA THR A 62 18.17 30.98 34.82
C THR A 62 19.29 31.63 34.02
N GLU A 63 19.11 32.91 33.69
CA GLU A 63 20.17 33.77 33.21
C GLU A 63 20.18 35.16 33.85
N LEU A 64 21.34 35.80 33.76
CA LEU A 64 21.60 37.15 34.25
C LEU A 64 22.05 38.07 33.12
N HIS A 65 21.47 39.27 33.08
CA HIS A 65 21.96 40.39 32.27
C HIS A 65 22.50 41.45 33.20
N ASN A 66 23.82 41.64 33.16
CA ASN A 66 24.51 42.61 34.00
C ASN A 66 24.55 43.97 33.31
N ASN A 67 24.37 45.04 34.09
CA ASN A 67 24.60 46.42 33.65
C ASN A 67 23.71 46.87 32.47
N VAL A 68 22.44 46.46 32.47
CA VAL A 68 21.46 46.91 31.48
C VAL A 68 20.98 48.31 31.88
N LEU A 69 21.16 49.29 31.01
CA LEU A 69 20.83 50.68 31.28
C LEU A 69 19.37 50.98 30.98
N THR A 70 18.67 51.61 31.92
CA THR A 70 17.36 52.21 31.65
C THR A 70 17.51 53.55 30.91
N ASP A 71 16.51 53.92 30.10
CA ASP A 71 16.46 55.25 29.47
C ASP A 71 15.91 56.33 30.42
N GLN A 72 15.65 57.54 29.90
CA GLN A 72 15.08 58.66 30.66
C GLN A 72 13.64 58.43 31.13
N ASN A 73 12.94 57.46 30.55
CA ASN A 73 11.57 57.08 30.92
C ASN A 73 11.55 55.78 31.74
N GLY A 74 12.71 55.25 32.13
CA GLY A 74 12.81 53.96 32.81
C GLY A 74 12.61 52.75 31.88
N PHE A 75 12.52 52.97 30.58
CA PHE A 75 12.40 51.90 29.59
C PHE A 75 13.70 51.09 29.54
N ILE A 76 13.54 49.78 29.39
CA ILE A 76 14.62 48.81 29.35
C ILE A 76 14.28 47.68 28.39
N ASN A 77 15.27 47.18 27.67
CA ASN A 77 15.16 46.04 26.78
C ASN A 77 16.27 45.02 27.07
N ALA A 78 15.94 43.74 26.92
CA ALA A 78 16.88 42.63 27.01
C ALA A 78 16.44 41.49 26.09
N GLU A 79 17.39 40.64 25.69
CA GLU A 79 17.11 39.46 24.87
C GLU A 79 17.35 38.20 25.72
N ILE A 80 16.26 37.54 26.08
CA ILE A 80 16.30 36.32 26.88
C ILE A 80 16.93 35.20 26.05
N GLY A 81 17.94 34.53 26.59
CA GLY A 81 18.76 33.52 25.90
C GLY A 81 20.14 34.03 25.46
N LEU A 82 20.41 35.33 25.58
CA LEU A 82 21.74 35.93 25.38
C LEU A 82 22.41 36.36 26.70
N GLY A 83 21.77 36.12 27.83
CA GLY A 83 22.32 36.43 29.14
C GLY A 83 23.41 35.44 29.58
N ASN A 84 24.03 35.72 30.73
CA ASN A 84 24.90 34.75 31.37
C ASN A 84 24.02 33.68 32.06
N ALA A 85 23.93 32.50 31.44
CA ALA A 85 23.21 31.36 32.01
C ALA A 85 23.90 30.90 33.31
N THR A 86 23.16 30.88 34.41
CA THR A 86 23.63 30.40 35.71
C THR A 86 23.01 29.05 36.10
N PHE A 87 21.95 28.63 35.43
CA PHE A 87 21.31 27.33 35.61
C PHE A 87 20.61 26.88 34.32
N GLY A 88 20.71 25.59 34.00
CA GLY A 88 20.07 25.00 32.82
C GLY A 88 20.74 25.39 31.50
N ASN A 89 20.17 24.93 30.38
CA ASN A 89 20.58 25.29 29.04
C ASN A 89 19.34 25.76 28.25
N PHE A 90 19.38 26.98 27.74
CA PHE A 90 18.26 27.60 27.01
C PHE A 90 17.80 26.77 25.81
N ASP A 91 18.74 26.15 25.09
CA ASP A 91 18.44 25.32 23.91
C ASP A 91 17.84 23.95 24.23
N LEU A 92 17.91 23.52 25.50
CA LEU A 92 17.36 22.24 25.95
C LEU A 92 16.00 22.39 26.65
N ILE A 93 15.46 23.60 26.73
CA ILE A 93 14.11 23.83 27.27
C ILE A 93 13.09 23.26 26.29
N ASP A 94 12.15 22.47 26.81
CA ASP A 94 10.99 22.02 26.02
C ASP A 94 9.97 23.16 25.87
N TRP A 95 10.15 23.97 24.82
CA TRP A 95 9.26 25.10 24.50
C TRP A 95 7.85 24.68 24.04
N SER A 96 7.58 23.38 23.88
CA SER A 96 6.24 22.89 23.57
C SER A 96 5.34 22.76 24.81
N ASP A 97 5.91 22.86 26.00
CA ASP A 97 5.20 22.77 27.27
C ASP A 97 4.31 24.00 27.53
N THR A 98 3.03 23.76 27.82
CA THR A 98 2.03 24.82 28.05
C THR A 98 2.12 25.46 29.43
N ASP A 99 2.88 24.86 30.35
CA ASP A 99 2.94 25.25 31.77
C ASP A 99 4.23 26.02 32.12
N LEU A 100 4.88 26.63 31.13
CA LEU A 100 6.06 27.48 31.33
C LEU A 100 5.66 28.89 31.78
N LEU A 101 6.34 29.39 32.81
CA LEU A 101 6.21 30.76 33.31
C LEU A 101 7.58 31.46 33.28
N LEU A 102 7.55 32.75 32.96
CA LEU A 102 8.70 33.65 33.04
C LEU A 102 8.62 34.44 34.35
N ARG A 103 9.62 34.26 35.21
CA ARG A 103 9.86 35.12 36.36
C ARG A 103 10.90 36.17 35.98
N VAL A 104 10.56 37.44 36.19
CA VAL A 104 11.48 38.56 35.97
C VAL A 104 11.83 39.15 37.32
N SER A 105 13.12 39.33 37.59
CA SER A 105 13.60 40.02 38.78
C SER A 105 14.64 41.07 38.39
N VAL A 106 14.73 42.14 39.17
CA VAL A 106 15.66 43.25 38.95
C VAL A 106 16.38 43.62 40.23
N ASP A 107 17.65 43.99 40.11
CA ASP A 107 18.41 44.66 41.18
C ASP A 107 18.91 46.00 40.65
N SER A 108 18.45 47.09 41.28
CA SER A 108 18.85 48.47 40.98
C SER A 108 19.84 49.04 42.00
N GLY A 109 20.50 48.18 42.78
CA GLY A 109 21.48 48.54 43.82
C GLY A 109 21.03 48.25 45.25
N ASN A 110 19.81 47.75 45.46
CA ASN A 110 19.22 47.45 46.78
C ASN A 110 18.92 45.95 46.98
N GLY A 111 19.44 45.10 46.10
CA GLY A 111 19.16 43.68 46.09
C GLY A 111 18.06 43.30 45.08
N LEU A 112 17.94 42.00 44.85
CA LEU A 112 17.05 41.44 43.84
C LEU A 112 15.58 41.49 44.27
N VAL A 113 14.74 42.10 43.44
CA VAL A 113 13.28 42.21 43.62
C VAL A 113 12.55 41.52 42.47
N ILE A 114 11.53 40.72 42.77
CA ILE A 114 10.70 40.04 41.76
C ILE A 114 9.69 41.05 41.20
N LEU A 115 9.71 41.27 39.89
CA LEU A 115 8.77 42.15 39.18
C LEU A 115 7.48 41.42 38.78
N GLY A 116 7.57 40.12 38.49
CA GLY A 116 6.40 39.33 38.13
C GLY A 116 6.73 37.90 37.77
N LEU A 117 5.66 37.09 37.70
CA LEU A 117 5.66 35.71 37.24
C LEU A 117 4.47 35.53 36.29
N ASN A 118 4.75 35.42 34.99
CA ASN A 118 3.71 35.41 33.97
C ASN A 118 3.83 34.17 33.07
N PRO A 119 2.71 33.55 32.64
CA PRO A 119 2.75 32.46 31.66
C PRO A 119 3.38 32.90 30.34
N LEU A 120 4.26 32.07 29.78
CA LEU A 120 4.79 32.27 28.43
C LEU A 120 3.72 31.87 27.42
N ARG A 121 3.11 32.86 26.75
CA ARG A 121 2.08 32.62 25.74
C ARG A 121 2.68 32.62 24.34
N ALA A 122 2.16 31.75 23.48
CA ALA A 122 2.56 31.70 22.08
C ALA A 122 2.30 33.03 21.35
N VAL A 123 3.23 33.45 20.51
CA VAL A 123 3.10 34.61 19.61
C VAL A 123 2.45 34.19 18.29
N PRO A 124 1.79 35.09 17.54
CA PRO A 124 1.07 34.72 16.30
C PRO A 124 1.88 33.92 15.28
N TYR A 125 3.19 34.20 15.17
CA TYR A 125 4.10 33.48 14.27
C TYR A 125 4.40 32.05 14.75
N SER A 126 4.48 31.80 16.06
CA SER A 126 4.74 30.46 16.60
C SER A 126 3.51 29.56 16.55
N ILE A 127 2.30 30.12 16.64
CA ILE A 127 1.03 29.38 16.48
C ILE A 127 0.96 28.70 15.10
N LYS A 128 1.45 29.36 14.04
CA LYS A 128 1.45 28.78 12.69
C LYS A 128 2.46 27.61 12.55
N SER A 129 3.49 27.54 13.38
CA SER A 129 4.47 26.44 13.35
C SER A 129 3.98 25.15 14.02
N MET A 130 2.96 25.24 14.89
CA MET A 130 2.34 24.10 15.57
C MET A 130 1.54 23.18 14.62
N SER A 131 1.53 23.50 13.31
CA SER A 131 0.87 22.75 12.25
C SER A 131 1.81 21.88 11.39
N SER A 132 3.03 21.58 11.87
CA SER A 132 3.99 20.75 11.10
C SER A 132 3.56 19.29 10.85
N ASN A 133 2.42 18.85 11.39
CA ASN A 133 1.92 17.48 11.26
C ASN A 133 0.85 17.31 10.16
N PHE A 134 0.32 18.41 9.59
CA PHE A 134 -0.71 18.34 8.56
C PHE A 134 -0.55 19.47 7.54
N LEU A 135 -0.53 19.11 6.24
CA LEU A 135 -0.73 20.07 5.16
C LEU A 135 -2.20 20.00 4.78
N GLN A 136 -2.97 21.06 5.02
CA GLN A 136 -4.40 21.08 4.73
C GLN A 136 -4.79 22.30 3.91
N PHE A 137 -5.65 22.06 2.91
CA PHE A 137 -6.41 23.07 2.19
C PHE A 137 -7.83 22.56 2.02
N ASP A 138 -8.79 23.23 2.67
CA ASP A 138 -10.20 22.78 2.76
C ASP A 138 -10.31 21.32 3.24
N ASN A 139 -10.97 20.46 2.45
CA ASN A 139 -11.17 19.03 2.71
C ASN A 139 -10.03 18.15 2.18
N ASN A 140 -8.94 18.74 1.71
CA ASN A 140 -7.78 18.04 1.19
C ASN A 140 -6.64 18.18 2.19
N PHE A 141 -6.08 17.05 2.61
CA PHE A 141 -4.94 17.08 3.52
C PHE A 141 -3.98 15.90 3.36
N VAL A 142 -2.73 16.15 3.72
CA VAL A 142 -1.71 15.13 3.95
C VAL A 142 -1.43 15.10 5.44
N THR A 143 -1.55 13.91 6.04
CA THR A 143 -1.32 13.70 7.47
C THR A 143 -0.26 12.63 7.69
N ILE A 144 0.49 12.77 8.77
CA ILE A 144 1.40 11.74 9.30
C ILE A 144 0.82 11.33 10.65
N SER A 145 0.29 10.11 10.75
CA SER A 145 -0.28 9.62 12.00
C SER A 145 0.79 9.39 13.06
N GLN A 146 0.54 9.87 14.28
CA GLN A 146 1.39 9.68 15.45
C GLN A 146 0.90 8.57 16.39
N ASP A 147 -0.17 7.84 16.03
CA ASP A 147 -0.80 6.81 16.86
C ASP A 147 -0.03 5.47 16.91
N GLY A 148 1.20 5.43 16.40
CA GLY A 148 2.04 4.23 16.33
C GLY A 148 1.79 3.32 15.12
N SER A 149 0.79 3.63 14.29
CA SER A 149 0.60 2.96 12.98
C SER A 149 1.56 3.49 11.90
N ASN A 150 2.23 4.62 12.15
CA ASN A 150 3.14 5.32 11.24
C ASN A 150 2.56 5.42 9.81
N GLU A 151 1.29 5.83 9.70
CA GLU A 151 0.62 5.98 8.41
C GLU A 151 0.82 7.40 7.83
N ILE A 152 1.33 7.51 6.61
CA ILE A 152 1.21 8.74 5.81
C ILE A 152 -0.06 8.59 4.98
N SER A 153 -1.02 9.50 5.14
CA SER A 153 -2.30 9.43 4.40
C SER A 153 -2.49 10.65 3.50
N PHE A 154 -2.97 10.39 2.29
CA PHE A 154 -3.37 11.38 1.30
C PHE A 154 -4.90 11.39 1.20
N VAL A 155 -5.52 12.47 1.66
CA VAL A 155 -6.99 12.61 1.75
C VAL A 155 -7.47 13.71 0.82
N THR A 156 -8.51 13.42 0.05
CA THR A 156 -9.21 14.38 -0.81
C THR A 156 -10.70 14.31 -0.58
N ASP A 157 -11.36 15.45 -0.39
CA ASP A 157 -12.81 15.52 -0.13
C ASP A 157 -13.26 14.61 1.03
N ASN A 158 -12.44 14.50 2.08
CA ASN A 158 -12.64 13.61 3.24
C ASN A 158 -12.57 12.09 2.95
N PHE A 159 -12.06 11.68 1.79
CA PHE A 159 -11.79 10.27 1.47
C PHE A 159 -10.30 10.00 1.31
N GLN A 160 -9.80 8.94 1.94
CA GLN A 160 -8.42 8.52 1.82
C GLN A 160 -8.17 7.86 0.45
N ARG A 161 -7.33 8.49 -0.38
CA ARG A 161 -7.00 8.00 -1.72
C ARG A 161 -5.79 7.10 -1.74
N ALA A 162 -4.82 7.38 -0.87
CA ALA A 162 -3.61 6.60 -0.74
C ALA A 162 -3.04 6.69 0.67
N SER A 163 -2.26 5.69 1.04
CA SER A 163 -1.42 5.76 2.24
C SER A 163 -0.16 4.93 2.15
N ILE A 164 0.78 5.21 3.06
CA ILE A 164 1.96 4.38 3.33
C ILE A 164 1.84 3.94 4.78
N SER A 165 1.74 2.64 5.03
CA SER A 165 1.69 2.12 6.40
C SER A 165 3.06 2.20 7.08
N GLY A 166 3.08 2.03 8.41
CA GLY A 166 4.32 1.96 9.19
C GLY A 166 5.29 0.83 8.79
N GLN A 167 4.81 -0.15 8.03
CA GLN A 167 5.63 -1.23 7.45
C GLN A 167 6.16 -0.88 6.05
N GLY A 168 5.93 0.34 5.57
CA GLY A 168 6.33 0.80 4.24
C GLY A 168 5.43 0.30 3.11
N GLN A 169 4.26 -0.27 3.41
CA GLN A 169 3.34 -0.73 2.37
C GLN A 169 2.57 0.46 1.80
N PHE A 170 2.69 0.68 0.50
CA PHE A 170 1.90 1.67 -0.21
C PHE A 170 0.53 1.10 -0.61
N GLN A 171 -0.54 1.80 -0.26
CA GLN A 171 -1.91 1.43 -0.56
C GLN A 171 -2.58 2.55 -1.37
N VAL A 172 -3.33 2.16 -2.40
CA VAL A 172 -4.18 3.07 -3.18
C VAL A 172 -5.59 2.53 -3.12
N GLU A 173 -6.54 3.37 -2.73
CA GLU A 173 -7.95 3.00 -2.48
C GLU A 173 -8.55 2.25 -3.68
N ASN A 174 -8.36 2.78 -4.89
CA ASN A 174 -8.88 2.21 -6.15
C ASN A 174 -8.28 0.84 -6.52
N LEU A 175 -7.20 0.42 -5.87
CA LEU A 175 -6.55 -0.87 -6.10
C LEU A 175 -6.76 -1.86 -4.95
N SER A 176 -7.45 -1.46 -3.89
CA SER A 176 -7.73 -2.28 -2.72
C SER A 176 -8.62 -3.51 -3.05
N GLY A 177 -8.65 -4.48 -2.14
CA GLY A 177 -9.42 -5.73 -2.25
C GLY A 177 -8.63 -6.94 -1.78
N THR A 178 -9.14 -8.14 -2.02
CA THR A 178 -8.52 -9.41 -1.57
C THR A 178 -7.50 -9.95 -2.58
N GLY A 179 -6.48 -10.66 -2.07
CA GLY A 179 -5.46 -11.35 -2.87
C GLY A 179 -4.42 -10.46 -3.55
N THR A 180 -3.42 -11.09 -4.15
CA THR A 180 -2.36 -10.42 -4.93
C THR A 180 -2.79 -10.24 -6.38
N ARG A 181 -2.43 -9.12 -7.00
CA ARG A 181 -2.74 -8.81 -8.41
C ARG A 181 -1.59 -8.08 -9.06
N GLU A 182 -1.47 -8.26 -10.37
CA GLU A 182 -0.55 -7.47 -11.17
C GLU A 182 -1.15 -6.08 -11.42
N VAL A 183 -0.29 -5.06 -11.36
CA VAL A 183 -0.62 -3.66 -11.64
C VAL A 183 0.21 -3.15 -12.81
N VAL A 184 -0.37 -2.29 -13.63
CA VAL A 184 0.29 -1.60 -14.74
C VAL A 184 0.08 -0.09 -14.59
N ALA A 185 0.94 0.72 -15.18
CA ALA A 185 0.72 2.16 -15.30
C ALA A 185 0.21 2.48 -16.72
N ASN A 186 -0.81 3.33 -16.82
CA ASN A 186 -1.25 3.85 -18.13
C ASN A 186 -0.28 4.94 -18.65
N ALA A 187 -0.56 5.50 -19.82
CA ALA A 187 0.28 6.56 -20.42
C ALA A 187 0.41 7.82 -19.53
N ASP A 188 -0.56 8.06 -18.66
CA ASP A 188 -0.58 9.17 -17.70
C ASP A 188 0.07 8.81 -16.34
N GLY A 189 0.64 7.59 -16.22
CA GLY A 189 1.28 7.11 -15.00
C GLY A 189 0.33 6.63 -13.90
N GLN A 190 -0.98 6.57 -14.16
CA GLN A 190 -1.96 6.05 -13.20
C GLN A 190 -1.84 4.54 -13.10
N LEU A 191 -1.70 4.05 -11.86
CA LEU A 191 -1.72 2.62 -11.58
C LEU A 191 -3.13 2.06 -11.81
N GLN A 192 -3.20 1.00 -12.59
CA GLN A 192 -4.42 0.28 -12.91
C GLN A 192 -4.18 -1.21 -12.67
N ARG A 193 -5.23 -1.93 -12.28
CA ARG A 193 -5.17 -3.39 -12.30
C ARG A 193 -4.91 -3.85 -13.74
N LYS A 194 -3.96 -4.76 -13.94
CA LYS A 194 -3.76 -5.37 -15.25
C LYS A 194 -5.09 -6.02 -15.69
N PRO A 195 -5.66 -5.64 -16.85
CA PRO A 195 -6.91 -6.22 -17.31
C PRO A 195 -6.79 -7.73 -17.44
N VAL A 196 -7.81 -8.46 -17.00
CA VAL A 196 -7.92 -9.90 -17.28
C VAL A 196 -7.97 -10.06 -18.79
N GLN A 197 -7.03 -10.82 -19.36
CA GLN A 197 -6.97 -10.98 -20.81
C GLN A 197 -7.77 -12.21 -21.24
N THR A 198 -8.86 -11.98 -21.97
CA THR A 198 -9.58 -13.06 -22.66
C THR A 198 -8.79 -13.49 -23.90
N LYS A 199 -8.38 -14.75 -23.92
CA LYS A 199 -7.63 -15.38 -25.02
C LYS A 199 -8.40 -16.56 -25.58
N TYR A 200 -8.01 -16.97 -26.79
CA TYR A 200 -8.65 -18.05 -27.54
C TYR A 200 -7.63 -19.08 -27.99
N LEU A 201 -7.88 -20.36 -27.69
CA LEU A 201 -7.15 -21.48 -28.26
C LEU A 201 -8.05 -22.18 -29.28
N SER A 202 -7.66 -22.14 -30.55
CA SER A 202 -8.41 -22.79 -31.64
C SER A 202 -7.81 -24.15 -31.97
N ILE A 203 -8.68 -25.16 -31.99
CA ILE A 203 -8.35 -26.56 -32.25
C ILE A 203 -9.08 -26.94 -33.53
N SER A 204 -8.33 -27.36 -34.54
CA SER A 204 -8.91 -27.86 -35.79
C SER A 204 -9.58 -29.21 -35.56
N GLY A 205 -10.68 -29.48 -36.27
CA GLY A 205 -11.35 -30.79 -36.28
C GLY A 205 -10.43 -31.95 -36.63
N ALA A 206 -9.34 -31.69 -37.37
CA ALA A 206 -8.29 -32.67 -37.68
C ALA A 206 -7.62 -33.26 -36.42
N ALA A 207 -7.64 -32.54 -35.30
CA ALA A 207 -7.13 -33.01 -34.02
C ALA A 207 -7.91 -34.21 -33.46
N PHE A 208 -9.15 -34.43 -33.93
CA PHE A 208 -10.05 -35.47 -33.45
C PHE A 208 -10.31 -36.56 -34.50
N VAL A 209 -9.48 -36.68 -35.54
CA VAL A 209 -9.62 -37.72 -36.57
C VAL A 209 -8.87 -38.98 -36.15
N GLY A 210 -9.61 -40.07 -35.89
CA GLY A 210 -9.02 -41.38 -35.57
C GLY A 210 -8.33 -41.98 -36.80
N ASN A 211 -7.00 -42.05 -36.80
CA ASN A 211 -6.22 -42.59 -37.91
C ASN A 211 -6.11 -44.12 -37.83
N GLY A 212 -7.22 -44.84 -38.08
CA GLY A 212 -7.26 -46.31 -38.33
C GLY A 212 -6.84 -47.25 -37.18
N LEU A 213 -6.07 -46.76 -36.21
CA LEU A 213 -5.70 -47.38 -34.95
C LEU A 213 -5.83 -46.27 -33.92
N TYR A 214 -6.78 -46.43 -33.02
CA TYR A 214 -7.13 -45.47 -31.97
C TYR A 214 -5.88 -44.91 -31.27
N GLN A 215 -5.73 -43.58 -31.21
CA GLN A 215 -4.92 -43.00 -30.13
C GLN A 215 -5.76 -43.16 -28.86
N VAL A 216 -5.50 -44.25 -28.13
CA VAL A 216 -6.08 -44.47 -26.81
C VAL A 216 -5.04 -44.04 -25.80
N LEU A 217 -5.39 -43.11 -24.93
CA LEU A 217 -4.63 -42.92 -23.71
C LEU A 217 -5.03 -44.02 -22.72
N HIS A 218 -4.16 -45.02 -22.56
CA HIS A 218 -4.34 -46.08 -21.58
C HIS A 218 -3.97 -45.53 -20.20
N LEU A 219 -4.96 -45.16 -19.40
CA LEU A 219 -4.75 -44.75 -18.01
C LEU A 219 -4.81 -46.01 -17.13
N SER A 220 -3.64 -46.57 -16.78
CA SER A 220 -3.57 -47.73 -15.89
C SER A 220 -3.57 -47.30 -14.41
N ASN A 221 -4.52 -47.80 -13.63
CA ASN A 221 -4.45 -47.75 -12.18
C ASN A 221 -3.47 -48.83 -11.66
N THR A 222 -2.57 -48.51 -10.73
CA THR A 222 -1.67 -49.48 -10.07
C THR A 222 -2.42 -50.60 -9.33
N SER A 223 -3.73 -50.46 -9.14
CA SER A 223 -4.60 -51.38 -8.41
C SER A 223 -5.47 -52.29 -9.30
N GLY A 224 -5.21 -52.37 -10.62
CA GLY A 224 -5.90 -53.33 -11.51
C GLY A 224 -7.38 -53.04 -11.80
N GLY A 225 -7.83 -51.80 -11.60
CA GLY A 225 -9.20 -51.35 -11.94
C GLY A 225 -9.37 -50.93 -13.42
N VAL A 226 -10.63 -50.90 -13.86
CA VAL A 226 -11.13 -50.72 -15.24
C VAL A 226 -10.37 -49.66 -16.06
N LEU A 227 -9.92 -50.08 -17.26
CA LEU A 227 -9.32 -49.25 -18.30
C LEU A 227 -10.37 -48.30 -18.89
N THR A 228 -10.40 -47.04 -18.49
CA THR A 228 -11.16 -46.03 -19.23
C THR A 228 -10.35 -45.63 -20.47
N ASN A 229 -10.75 -46.14 -21.63
CA ASN A 229 -10.15 -45.74 -22.89
C ASN A 229 -10.59 -44.33 -23.23
N VAL A 230 -9.67 -43.37 -23.16
CA VAL A 230 -9.89 -42.02 -23.70
C VAL A 230 -9.49 -42.05 -25.16
N TYR A 231 -10.47 -41.96 -26.05
CA TYR A 231 -10.24 -41.98 -27.49
C TYR A 231 -9.97 -40.57 -28.02
N ASN A 232 -8.99 -40.45 -28.92
CA ASN A 232 -8.53 -39.19 -29.52
C ASN A 232 -8.26 -38.04 -28.52
N PRO A 233 -7.42 -38.28 -27.50
CA PRO A 233 -7.02 -37.24 -26.58
C PRO A 233 -6.16 -36.20 -27.31
N TRP A 234 -6.59 -34.93 -27.32
CA TRP A 234 -5.77 -33.82 -27.78
C TRP A 234 -5.15 -33.06 -26.60
N PRO A 235 -3.81 -32.92 -26.52
CA PRO A 235 -3.15 -32.22 -25.41
C PRO A 235 -3.70 -30.80 -25.24
N LEU A 236 -4.19 -30.50 -24.04
CA LEU A 236 -4.70 -29.19 -23.69
C LEU A 236 -3.63 -28.40 -22.95
N ILE A 237 -2.82 -27.66 -23.69
CA ILE A 237 -1.70 -26.88 -23.16
C ILE A 237 -2.13 -25.43 -22.99
N LEU A 238 -2.43 -25.05 -21.75
CA LEU A 238 -2.73 -23.67 -21.35
C LEU A 238 -1.79 -23.26 -20.21
N PRO A 239 -1.51 -21.95 -20.02
CA PRO A 239 -0.67 -21.49 -18.92
C PRO A 239 -1.20 -21.89 -17.54
N HIS A 240 -0.30 -22.13 -16.57
CA HIS A 240 -0.70 -22.37 -15.19
C HIS A 240 -1.47 -21.17 -14.63
N GLY A 241 -2.57 -21.42 -13.93
CA GLY A 241 -3.47 -20.39 -13.39
C GLY A 241 -4.51 -19.86 -14.40
N ALA A 242 -4.39 -20.18 -15.69
CA ALA A 242 -5.39 -19.81 -16.69
C ALA A 242 -6.75 -20.41 -16.34
N THR A 243 -7.83 -19.64 -16.48
CA THR A 243 -9.19 -20.14 -16.25
C THR A 243 -9.96 -20.24 -17.55
N ILE A 244 -10.30 -21.46 -17.96
CA ILE A 244 -11.20 -21.72 -19.08
C ILE A 244 -12.61 -21.31 -18.68
N THR A 245 -13.25 -20.52 -19.53
CA THR A 245 -14.57 -19.94 -19.29
C THR A 245 -15.62 -20.42 -20.28
N ASN A 246 -15.22 -20.85 -21.49
CA ASN A 246 -16.16 -21.31 -22.49
C ASN A 246 -15.52 -22.24 -23.52
N PHE A 247 -16.28 -23.23 -23.97
CA PHE A 247 -15.99 -23.99 -25.19
C PHE A 247 -16.96 -23.59 -26.29
N LYS A 248 -16.44 -23.23 -27.47
CA LYS A 248 -17.24 -23.10 -28.69
C LYS A 248 -16.92 -24.27 -29.61
N VAL A 249 -17.87 -25.17 -29.80
CA VAL A 249 -17.69 -26.41 -30.56
C VAL A 249 -18.50 -26.30 -31.85
N THR A 250 -17.82 -26.51 -32.98
CA THR A 250 -18.44 -26.52 -34.30
C THR A 250 -18.34 -27.92 -34.88
N PHE A 251 -19.48 -28.51 -35.22
CA PHE A 251 -19.57 -29.89 -35.68
C PHE A 251 -20.73 -30.09 -36.65
N TYR A 252 -20.64 -31.16 -37.43
CA TYR A 252 -21.72 -31.70 -38.24
C TYR A 252 -22.13 -33.02 -37.63
N ASP A 253 -23.38 -33.16 -37.23
CA ASP A 253 -23.97 -34.41 -36.75
C ASP A 253 -25.30 -34.61 -37.50
N ASN A 254 -25.45 -35.75 -38.17
CA ASN A 254 -26.71 -36.16 -38.80
C ASN A 254 -27.20 -37.50 -38.24
N SER A 255 -26.70 -37.88 -37.06
CA SER A 255 -27.07 -39.07 -36.31
C SER A 255 -28.16 -38.78 -35.27
N THR A 256 -28.66 -39.82 -34.62
CA THR A 256 -29.52 -39.71 -33.42
C THR A 256 -28.74 -39.95 -32.13
N ARG A 257 -27.42 -39.81 -32.18
CA ARG A 257 -26.48 -40.32 -31.17
C ARG A 257 -25.96 -39.21 -30.27
N ASN A 258 -25.50 -39.60 -29.09
CA ASN A 258 -24.89 -38.66 -28.16
C ASN A 258 -23.38 -38.58 -28.39
N PHE A 259 -22.83 -37.38 -28.22
CA PHE A 259 -21.40 -37.17 -28.11
C PHE A 259 -21.08 -36.38 -26.86
N GLU A 260 -19.84 -36.54 -26.42
CA GLU A 260 -19.33 -36.01 -25.18
C GLU A 260 -17.98 -35.36 -25.45
N LEU A 261 -17.90 -34.06 -25.22
CA LEU A 261 -16.63 -33.35 -25.10
C LEU A 261 -16.28 -33.26 -23.63
N GLY A 262 -15.08 -33.65 -23.26
CA GLY A 262 -14.65 -33.59 -21.88
C GLY A 262 -13.22 -33.09 -21.72
N ILE A 263 -12.93 -32.52 -20.55
CA ILE A 263 -11.56 -32.32 -20.11
C ILE A 263 -11.21 -33.51 -19.22
N VAL A 264 -10.11 -34.18 -19.55
CA VAL A 264 -9.52 -35.22 -18.71
C VAL A 264 -8.34 -34.61 -17.96
N GLU A 265 -8.39 -34.76 -16.65
CA GLU A 265 -7.33 -34.35 -15.74
C GLU A 265 -6.53 -35.59 -15.31
N ILE A 266 -5.21 -35.48 -15.42
CA ILE A 266 -4.28 -36.55 -15.07
C ILE A 266 -3.35 -35.99 -14.00
N ASP A 267 -3.32 -36.59 -12.81
CA ASP A 267 -2.40 -36.18 -11.76
C ASP A 267 -0.94 -36.47 -12.17
N ASN A 268 -0.05 -35.50 -11.93
CA ASN A 268 1.39 -35.62 -12.19
C ASN A 268 2.16 -36.30 -11.03
N ASN A 269 1.46 -36.72 -9.97
CA ASN A 269 2.07 -37.32 -8.77
C ASN A 269 2.27 -38.83 -8.92
N SER A 270 3.48 -39.31 -8.64
CA SER A 270 3.82 -40.74 -8.64
C SER A 270 2.93 -41.53 -7.68
N GLY A 271 2.16 -42.49 -8.20
CA GLY A 271 1.34 -43.42 -7.39
C GLY A 271 -0.10 -42.97 -7.12
N ALA A 272 -0.52 -41.78 -7.56
CA ALA A 272 -1.92 -41.37 -7.55
C ALA A 272 -2.67 -41.94 -8.77
N THR A 273 -3.88 -42.46 -8.57
CA THR A 273 -4.67 -43.14 -9.61
C THR A 273 -6.01 -42.45 -9.86
N ALA A 274 -6.04 -41.12 -9.82
CA ALA A 274 -7.24 -40.34 -10.05
C ALA A 274 -7.18 -39.63 -11.41
N SER A 275 -7.84 -40.22 -12.40
CA SER A 275 -8.28 -39.49 -13.58
C SER A 275 -9.69 -38.96 -13.34
N ALA A 276 -9.88 -37.65 -13.45
CA ALA A 276 -11.21 -37.06 -13.45
C ALA A 276 -11.60 -36.75 -14.89
N PHE A 277 -12.66 -37.40 -15.37
CA PHE A 277 -13.28 -37.06 -16.66
C PHE A 277 -14.46 -36.15 -16.36
N ASN A 278 -14.40 -34.89 -16.81
CA ASN A 278 -15.53 -33.97 -16.69
C ASN A 278 -16.21 -33.80 -18.05
N THR A 279 -17.46 -34.23 -18.12
CA THR A 279 -18.28 -34.23 -19.33
C THR A 279 -18.93 -32.85 -19.49
N VAL A 280 -18.86 -32.29 -20.69
CA VAL A 280 -19.40 -30.96 -20.99
C VAL A 280 -20.68 -31.06 -21.84
N PHE A 281 -20.85 -32.19 -22.54
CA PHE A 281 -22.11 -32.61 -23.16
C PHE A 281 -22.58 -33.93 -22.52
N ASP A 282 -23.59 -33.87 -21.66
CA ASP A 282 -24.23 -35.01 -20.99
C ASP A 282 -25.43 -35.52 -21.81
N SER A 283 -25.45 -36.84 -22.09
CA SER A 283 -26.53 -37.53 -22.83
C SER A 283 -27.92 -37.38 -22.20
N ASN A 284 -28.03 -36.98 -20.93
CA ASN A 284 -29.32 -36.81 -20.25
C ASN A 284 -29.99 -35.45 -20.51
N ASN A 285 -29.32 -34.48 -21.14
CA ASN A 285 -29.74 -33.07 -21.11
C ASN A 285 -29.74 -32.33 -22.46
N TYR A 286 -29.56 -32.99 -23.61
CA TYR A 286 -29.53 -32.29 -24.90
C TYR A 286 -30.44 -32.95 -25.98
N PRO A 287 -31.26 -32.16 -26.71
CA PRO A 287 -32.14 -32.67 -27.76
C PRO A 287 -31.36 -33.02 -29.05
N THR A 288 -31.98 -33.83 -29.93
CA THR A 288 -31.45 -34.13 -31.27
C THR A 288 -31.15 -32.86 -32.07
N PHE A 289 -29.92 -32.73 -32.56
CA PHE A 289 -29.47 -31.54 -33.29
C PHE A 289 -29.40 -31.81 -34.80
N ALA A 290 -29.79 -30.82 -35.60
CA ALA A 290 -29.64 -30.87 -37.05
C ALA A 290 -28.17 -30.74 -37.48
N SER A 291 -27.85 -31.12 -38.73
CA SER A 291 -26.51 -30.94 -39.31
C SER A 291 -26.01 -29.49 -39.26
N ASN A 292 -24.71 -29.29 -38.99
CA ASN A 292 -23.98 -28.00 -38.96
C ASN A 292 -24.30 -27.06 -37.79
N GLN A 293 -24.00 -27.45 -36.54
CA GLN A 293 -24.24 -26.62 -35.36
C GLN A 293 -22.97 -26.05 -34.73
N VAL A 294 -23.14 -24.90 -34.08
CA VAL A 294 -22.16 -24.23 -33.23
C VAL A 294 -22.73 -24.18 -31.82
N GLN A 295 -22.09 -24.86 -30.87
CA GLN A 295 -22.49 -24.87 -29.46
C GLN A 295 -21.52 -24.02 -28.64
N ASN A 296 -22.04 -23.18 -27.75
CA ASN A 296 -21.24 -22.45 -26.77
C ASN A 296 -21.55 -23.00 -25.39
N ILE A 297 -20.52 -23.38 -24.65
CA ILE A 297 -20.65 -24.09 -23.40
C ILE A 297 -19.87 -23.35 -22.33
N PRO A 298 -20.56 -22.57 -21.48
CA PRO A 298 -19.94 -21.92 -20.35
C PRO A 298 -19.43 -22.97 -19.37
N ILE A 299 -18.18 -22.85 -18.95
CA ILE A 299 -17.58 -23.68 -17.91
C ILE A 299 -16.69 -22.82 -17.02
N THR A 300 -16.20 -23.38 -15.91
CA THR A 300 -15.16 -22.74 -15.12
C THR A 300 -14.14 -23.78 -14.73
N LYS A 301 -12.97 -23.73 -15.37
CA LYS A 301 -11.87 -24.64 -15.06
C LYS A 301 -10.54 -23.88 -14.99
N THR A 302 -9.96 -23.82 -13.81
CA THR A 302 -8.60 -23.30 -13.60
C THR A 302 -7.55 -24.38 -13.84
N ILE A 303 -6.52 -24.03 -14.59
CA ILE A 303 -5.43 -24.91 -15.00
C ILE A 303 -4.35 -24.94 -13.93
N ASP A 304 -4.07 -26.14 -13.41
CA ASP A 304 -3.04 -26.40 -12.41
C ASP A 304 -1.96 -27.32 -12.98
N ASN A 305 -1.08 -26.74 -13.81
CA ASN A 305 0.04 -27.50 -14.38
C ASN A 305 1.09 -27.95 -13.34
N LEU A 306 1.01 -27.50 -12.08
CA LEU A 306 1.94 -27.97 -11.04
C LEU A 306 1.60 -29.39 -10.63
N ASN A 307 0.30 -29.70 -10.52
CA ASN A 307 -0.17 -30.99 -10.02
C ASN A 307 -0.80 -31.87 -11.09
N LYS A 308 -1.20 -31.30 -12.24
CA LYS A 308 -2.01 -32.00 -13.25
C LYS A 308 -1.56 -31.73 -14.67
N SER A 309 -1.87 -32.67 -15.56
CA SER A 309 -1.85 -32.54 -17.01
C SER A 309 -3.26 -32.64 -17.56
N TYR A 310 -3.52 -31.96 -18.67
CA TYR A 310 -4.86 -31.86 -19.25
C TYR A 310 -4.89 -32.36 -20.68
N THR A 311 -5.91 -33.13 -21.01
CA THR A 311 -6.24 -33.44 -22.40
C THR A 311 -7.70 -33.16 -22.65
N LEU A 312 -8.00 -32.70 -23.85
CA LEU A 312 -9.36 -32.64 -24.36
C LEU A 312 -9.69 -34.01 -24.94
N ALA A 313 -10.81 -34.57 -24.52
CA ALA A 313 -11.27 -35.88 -24.93
C ALA A 313 -12.61 -35.77 -25.62
N LEU A 314 -12.83 -36.68 -26.55
CA LEU A 314 -14.07 -36.81 -27.29
C LEU A 314 -14.56 -38.25 -27.21
N ALA A 315 -15.82 -38.43 -26.84
CA ALA A 315 -16.50 -39.72 -26.83
C ALA A 315 -17.87 -39.62 -27.53
N SER A 316 -18.37 -40.77 -27.98
CA SER A 316 -19.72 -40.94 -28.54
C SER A 316 -20.17 -42.39 -28.30
N ASP A 317 -21.47 -42.61 -28.22
CA ASP A 317 -22.10 -43.88 -27.83
C ASP A 317 -21.96 -45.03 -28.85
N GLU A 318 -21.50 -44.81 -30.10
CA GLU A 318 -21.26 -45.90 -31.09
C GLU A 318 -19.97 -45.76 -31.93
N TRP A 319 -18.88 -45.27 -31.35
CA TRP A 319 -17.60 -45.22 -32.09
C TRP A 319 -16.87 -46.59 -32.04
N PRO A 320 -16.40 -47.22 -33.16
CA PRO A 320 -16.20 -46.72 -34.53
C PRO A 320 -17.31 -47.07 -35.55
N LEU A 321 -17.44 -46.22 -36.58
CA LEU A 321 -18.30 -46.47 -37.74
C LEU A 321 -17.78 -47.65 -38.57
N GLN A 322 -18.54 -48.75 -38.62
CA GLN A 322 -18.39 -49.76 -39.66
C GLN A 322 -18.88 -49.16 -40.98
N SER A 323 -17.93 -48.72 -41.81
CA SER A 323 -18.08 -48.42 -43.26
C SER A 323 -19.34 -47.64 -43.69
N GLY A 324 -19.19 -46.33 -43.93
CA GLY A 324 -19.80 -45.71 -45.11
C GLY A 324 -20.71 -44.48 -44.94
N SER A 325 -21.10 -44.06 -43.74
CA SER A 325 -21.82 -42.79 -43.54
C SER A 325 -21.17 -42.00 -42.40
N PHE A 326 -20.82 -40.73 -42.65
CA PHE A 326 -20.19 -39.89 -41.63
C PHE A 326 -21.28 -39.26 -40.76
N ASP A 327 -21.61 -39.96 -39.68
CA ASP A 327 -22.72 -39.59 -38.80
C ASP A 327 -22.37 -38.41 -37.86
N LEU A 328 -21.08 -38.18 -37.58
CA LEU A 328 -20.56 -37.02 -36.82
C LEU A 328 -19.18 -36.58 -37.35
N ARG A 329 -18.95 -35.27 -37.46
CA ARG A 329 -17.66 -34.65 -37.82
C ARG A 329 -17.41 -33.39 -36.99
N PHE A 330 -16.29 -33.35 -36.28
CA PHE A 330 -15.83 -32.11 -35.65
C PHE A 330 -15.14 -31.23 -36.68
N LEU A 331 -15.48 -29.94 -36.66
CA LEU A 331 -14.90 -28.93 -37.54
C LEU A 331 -13.89 -28.08 -36.78
N SER A 332 -14.24 -27.67 -35.55
CA SER A 332 -13.32 -26.95 -34.67
C SER A 332 -13.81 -26.90 -33.23
N VAL A 333 -12.88 -26.77 -32.28
CA VAL A 333 -13.16 -26.35 -30.91
C VAL A 333 -12.39 -25.07 -30.64
N VAL A 334 -13.06 -24.03 -30.16
CA VAL A 334 -12.41 -22.79 -29.69
C VAL A 334 -12.61 -22.69 -28.18
N ILE A 335 -11.51 -22.70 -27.45
CA ILE A 335 -11.48 -22.57 -26.00
C ILE A 335 -11.26 -21.11 -25.66
N THR A 336 -12.17 -20.53 -24.89
CA THR A 336 -12.03 -19.19 -24.32
C THR A 336 -11.48 -19.32 -22.91
N TYR A 337 -10.37 -18.64 -22.63
CA TYR A 337 -9.73 -18.68 -21.31
C TYR A 337 -9.21 -17.31 -20.91
N GLN A 338 -9.04 -17.11 -19.60
CA GLN A 338 -8.62 -15.86 -19.00
C GLN A 338 -7.30 -16.03 -18.26
N GLU A 339 -6.40 -15.06 -18.42
CA GLU A 339 -5.14 -14.89 -17.69
C GLU A 339 -5.11 -13.59 -16.89
#